data_AF-A0A975CJM3-F1
#
_entry.id   AF-A0A975CJM3-F1
#
_cell.length_a   1.000
_cell.length_b   1.000
_cell.length_c   1.000
_cell.angle_alpha   90.00
_cell.angle_beta   90.00
_cell.angle_gamma   90.00
#
_symmetry.space_group_name_H-M   'P 1'
#
loop_
_entity.id
_entity.type
_entity.pdbx_description
1 polymer ?
#
loop_
_entity_poly.entity_id
_entity_poly.type
_entity_poly.pdbx_seq_one_letter_code
_entity_poly.pdbx_strand_id
1 'polypeptide(L)'
;MDSEALGLYIRATEFREKAAICAQSSPDFKLRFEQQYAQWAKRHAALLEKGSALASVQGLSGAQPGSIQSFAVMQAQILKTLPADDRERRCSELLDDLKE
;
A
#
# COMPACT_ATOMS: atom_id res chain seq x y z
N MET A 1 -6.96 15.16 -11.67
CA MET A 1 -5.70 15.56 -11.02
C MET A 1 -5.75 15.40 -9.50
N ASP A 2 -6.68 16.02 -8.77
CA ASP A 2 -6.74 15.85 -7.30
C ASP A 2 -7.26 14.49 -6.86
N SER A 3 -8.30 13.97 -7.54
CA SER A 3 -8.81 12.61 -7.31
C SER A 3 -7.77 11.52 -7.61
N GLU A 4 -6.96 11.74 -8.64
CA GLU A 4 -5.87 10.86 -9.06
C GLU A 4 -4.74 10.84 -8.03
N ALA A 5 -4.31 12.01 -7.56
CA ALA A 5 -3.29 12.12 -6.52
C ALA A 5 -3.75 11.46 -5.20
N LEU A 6 -4.98 11.72 -4.77
CA LEU A 6 -5.54 11.10 -3.56
C LEU A 6 -5.68 9.58 -3.73
N GLY A 7 -6.17 9.11 -4.88
CA GLY A 7 -6.28 7.68 -5.17
C GLY A 7 -4.94 6.96 -5.18
N LEU A 8 -3.90 7.58 -5.74
CA LEU A 8 -2.54 7.04 -5.74
C LEU A 8 -1.94 6.96 -4.34
N TYR A 9 -2.19 7.98 -3.51
CA TYR A 9 -1.78 7.97 -2.10
C TYR A 9 -2.48 6.86 -1.31
N ILE A 10 -3.79 6.68 -1.49
CA ILE A 10 -4.54 5.57 -0.87
C ILE A 10 -3.92 4.22 -1.27
N ARG A 11 -3.69 4.00 -2.58
CA ARG A 11 -3.08 2.77 -3.10
C ARG A 11 -1.68 2.56 -2.52
N ALA A 12 -0.87 3.60 -2.40
CA ALA A 12 0.46 3.53 -1.79
C ALA A 12 0.39 3.08 -0.32
N THR A 13 -0.55 3.62 0.45
CA THR A 13 -0.77 3.20 1.84
C THR A 13 -1.23 1.75 1.91
N GLU A 14 -2.17 1.33 1.06
CA GLU A 14 -2.61 -0.08 1.00
C GLU A 14 -1.46 -1.03 0.66
N PHE A 15 -0.59 -0.68 -0.29
CA PHE A 15 0.56 -1.50 -0.65
C PHE A 15 1.48 -1.73 0.55
N ARG A 16 1.77 -0.69 1.34
CA ARG A 16 2.64 -0.82 2.52
C ARG A 16 2.02 -1.72 3.59
N GLU A 17 0.72 -1.55 3.86
CA GLU A 17 0.05 -2.36 4.89
C GLU A 17 -0.06 -3.82 4.47
N LYS A 18 -0.40 -4.11 3.21
CA LYS A 18 -0.42 -5.48 2.67
C LYS A 18 0.98 -6.10 2.68
N ALA A 19 2.01 -5.32 2.31
CA ALA A 19 3.39 -5.80 2.30
C ALA A 19 3.89 -6.18 3.70
N ALA A 20 3.48 -5.47 4.76
CA ALA A 20 3.82 -5.83 6.14
C ALA A 20 3.31 -7.22 6.53
N ILE A 21 2.17 -7.66 5.96
CA ILE A 21 1.61 -9.00 6.16
C ILE A 21 2.39 -10.03 5.34
N CYS A 22 2.63 -9.74 4.07
CA CYS A 22 3.37 -10.63 3.17
C CYS A 22 4.81 -10.88 3.65
N ALA A 23 5.47 -9.86 4.18
CA ALA A 23 6.82 -9.95 4.73
C ALA A 23 6.93 -10.85 5.98
N GLN A 24 5.83 -11.07 6.72
CA GLN A 24 5.82 -12.04 7.84
C GLN A 24 5.90 -13.49 7.33
N SER A 25 5.47 -13.74 6.10
CA SER A 25 5.41 -15.07 5.49
C SER A 25 6.66 -15.40 4.67
N SER A 26 7.35 -14.38 4.13
CA SER A 26 8.52 -14.55 3.25
C SER A 26 9.50 -13.37 3.38
N PRO A 27 10.75 -13.59 3.83
CA PRO A 27 11.79 -12.57 3.84
C PRO A 27 12.15 -12.05 2.43
N ASP A 28 12.13 -12.93 1.43
CA ASP A 28 12.45 -12.57 0.03
C ASP A 28 11.41 -11.62 -0.57
N PHE A 29 10.14 -11.79 -0.19
CA PHE A 29 9.08 -10.86 -0.57
C PHE A 29 9.42 -9.43 -0.11
N LYS A 30 9.87 -9.26 1.13
CA LYS A 30 10.17 -7.94 1.71
C LYS A 30 11.21 -7.19 0.87
N LEU A 31 12.32 -7.85 0.55
CA LEU A 31 13.39 -7.25 -0.24
C LEU A 31 12.90 -6.84 -1.65
N ARG A 32 12.14 -7.72 -2.31
CA ARG A 32 11.58 -7.44 -3.64
C ARG A 32 10.55 -6.32 -3.62
N PHE A 33 9.73 -6.25 -2.57
CA PHE A 33 8.76 -5.18 -2.38
C PHE A 33 9.46 -3.84 -2.18
N GLU A 34 10.43 -3.75 -1.27
CA GLU A 34 11.14 -2.49 -0.99
C GLU A 34 11.82 -1.92 -2.24
N GLN A 35 12.45 -2.78 -3.05
CA GLN A 35 13.10 -2.38 -4.30
C GLN A 35 12.08 -1.88 -5.35
N GLN A 36 11.02 -2.64 -5.60
CA GLN A 36 10.01 -2.28 -6.60
C GLN A 36 9.19 -1.06 -6.15
N TYR A 37 8.81 -1.00 -4.88
CA TYR A 37 8.08 0.11 -4.31
C TYR A 37 8.90 1.40 -4.36
N ALA A 38 10.21 1.36 -4.11
CA ALA A 38 11.06 2.55 -4.23
C ALA A 38 11.09 3.09 -5.67
N GLN A 39 11.18 2.21 -6.68
CA GLN A 39 11.12 2.60 -8.08
C GLN A 39 9.75 3.15 -8.48
N TRP A 40 8.68 2.46 -8.08
CA TRP A 40 7.31 2.88 -8.29
C TRP A 40 7.04 4.25 -7.64
N ALA A 41 7.43 4.43 -6.37
CA ALA A 41 7.23 5.68 -5.64
C ALA A 41 8.02 6.83 -6.25
N LYS A 42 9.22 6.57 -6.80
CA LYS A 42 10.00 7.58 -7.52
C LYS A 42 9.31 8.06 -8.79
N ARG A 43 8.72 7.15 -9.58
CA ARG A 43 7.94 7.49 -10.79
C ARG A 43 6.71 8.35 -10.46
N HIS A 44 6.14 8.13 -9.27
CA HIS A 44 4.89 8.75 -8.82
C HIS A 44 5.06 9.87 -7.78
N ALA A 45 6.30 10.32 -7.53
CA ALA A 45 6.63 11.14 -6.36
C ALA A 45 5.76 12.40 -6.22
N ALA A 46 5.56 13.14 -7.31
CA ALA A 46 4.76 14.37 -7.29
C ALA A 46 3.27 14.13 -6.95
N LEU A 47 2.68 13.05 -7.48
CA LEU A 47 1.30 12.69 -7.18
C LEU A 47 1.15 12.16 -5.75
N LEU A 48 2.12 11.40 -5.25
CA LEU A 48 2.14 10.91 -3.87
C LEU A 48 2.25 12.06 -2.87
N GLU A 49 3.12 13.04 -3.13
CA GLU A 49 3.26 14.23 -2.29
C GLU A 49 1.96 15.03 -2.25
N LYS A 50 1.38 15.31 -3.42
CA LYS A 50 0.10 16.01 -3.53
C LYS A 50 -1.05 15.26 -2.84
N GLY A 51 -1.12 13.94 -3.04
CA GLY A 51 -2.15 13.10 -2.44
C GLY A 51 -2.06 13.06 -0.91
N SER A 52 -0.83 12.99 -0.38
CA SER A 52 -0.56 13.08 1.06
C SER A 52 -1.03 14.43 1.63
N ALA A 53 -0.72 15.54 0.94
CA ALA A 53 -1.18 16.87 1.36
C ALA A 53 -2.71 16.99 1.34
N LEU A 54 -3.37 16.49 0.30
CA LEU A 54 -4.83 16.48 0.20
C LEU A 54 -5.48 15.64 1.32
N ALA A 55 -4.94 14.45 1.59
CA ALA A 55 -5.40 13.60 2.67
C ALA A 55 -5.27 14.29 4.04
N SER A 56 -4.19 15.04 4.26
CA SER A 56 -4.00 15.81 5.48
C SER A 56 -5.02 16.95 5.62
N VAL A 57 -5.21 17.75 4.57
CA VAL A 57 -6.20 18.85 4.55
C VAL A 57 -7.62 18.34 4.79
N GLN A 58 -7.96 17.15 4.29
CA GLN A 58 -9.28 16.54 4.45
C GLN A 58 -9.45 15.77 5.77
N GLY A 59 -8.43 15.73 6.64
CA GLY A 59 -8.49 14.99 7.91
C GLY A 59 -8.45 13.45 7.75
N LEU A 60 -8.05 12.97 6.57
CA LEU A 60 -7.97 11.54 6.21
C LEU A 60 -6.60 10.91 6.50
N SER A 61 -5.61 11.69 6.95
CA SER A 61 -4.28 11.22 7.32
C SER A 61 -4.16 10.90 8.81
N GLY A 62 -3.36 9.90 9.20
CA GLY A 62 -3.05 9.61 10.61
C GLY A 62 -3.61 8.26 11.09
N ALA A 63 -3.50 7.97 12.39
CA ALA A 63 -3.89 6.67 12.97
C ALA A 63 -5.34 6.63 13.50
N GLN A 64 -6.10 7.72 13.38
CA GLN A 64 -7.48 7.77 13.88
C GLN A 64 -8.42 6.88 13.06
N PRO A 65 -9.50 6.35 13.68
CA PRO A 65 -10.55 5.63 12.95
C PRO A 65 -11.12 6.48 11.81
N GLY A 66 -11.27 5.86 10.63
CA GLY A 66 -11.75 6.54 9.43
C GLY A 66 -10.65 7.20 8.58
N SER A 67 -9.39 7.16 9.03
CA SER A 67 -8.26 7.56 8.19
C SER A 67 -7.95 6.52 7.11
N ILE A 68 -7.26 6.95 6.06
CA ILE A 68 -6.75 6.08 4.98
C ILE A 68 -5.87 4.96 5.56
N GLN A 69 -5.02 5.29 6.55
CA GLN A 69 -4.18 4.31 7.23
C GLN A 69 -5.01 3.26 7.96
N SER A 70 -6.03 3.67 8.71
CA SER A 70 -6.89 2.73 9.45
C SER A 70 -7.62 1.77 8.51
N PHE A 71 -8.09 2.27 7.37
CA PHE A 71 -8.71 1.45 6.32
C PHE A 71 -7.70 0.48 5.68
N ALA A 72 -6.51 0.96 5.33
CA ALA A 72 -5.47 0.13 4.75
C ALA A 72 -5.03 -1.00 5.69
N VAL A 73 -4.90 -0.71 7.00
CA VAL A 73 -4.61 -1.72 8.02
C VAL A 73 -5.71 -2.77 8.05
N MET A 74 -6.98 -2.37 8.09
CA MET A 74 -8.11 -3.31 8.07
C MET A 74 -8.10 -4.20 6.81
N GLN A 75 -7.90 -3.61 5.64
CA GLN A 75 -7.82 -4.35 4.37
C GLN A 75 -6.64 -5.32 4.36
N ALA A 76 -5.50 -4.95 4.91
CA ALA A 76 -4.34 -5.82 5.02
C ALA A 76 -4.60 -7.01 5.96
N GLN A 77 -5.37 -6.85 7.04
CA GLN A 77 -5.71 -7.97 7.93
C GLN A 77 -6.51 -9.07 7.21
N ILE A 78 -7.28 -8.75 6.17
CA ILE A 78 -7.99 -9.75 5.37
C ILE A 78 -6.99 -10.73 4.72
N LEU A 79 -5.80 -10.28 4.32
CA LEU A 79 -4.77 -11.18 3.79
C LEU A 79 -4.32 -12.24 4.79
N LYS A 80 -4.35 -11.94 6.10
CA LYS A 80 -4.00 -12.92 7.14
C LYS A 80 -5.02 -14.03 7.30
N THR A 81 -6.29 -13.77 6.96
CA THR A 81 -7.36 -14.77 7.13
C THR A 81 -7.44 -15.73 5.95
N LEU A 82 -6.72 -15.45 4.85
CA LEU A 82 -6.67 -16.33 3.68
C LEU A 82 -5.84 -17.60 3.93
N PRO A 83 -6.17 -18.71 3.24
CA PRO A 83 -5.30 -19.88 3.12
C PRO A 83 -3.90 -19.49 2.62
N ALA A 84 -2.89 -20.31 2.94
CA ALA A 84 -1.49 -20.01 2.61
C ALA A 84 -1.26 -19.76 1.12
N ASP A 85 -1.74 -20.65 0.25
CA ASP A 85 -1.58 -20.56 -1.20
C ASP A 85 -2.23 -19.28 -1.77
N ASP A 86 -3.42 -18.94 -1.29
CA ASP A 86 -4.10 -17.71 -1.70
C ASP A 86 -3.37 -16.46 -1.20
N ARG A 87 -2.85 -16.49 0.03
CA ARG A 87 -2.05 -15.38 0.57
C ARG A 87 -0.78 -15.19 -0.25
N GLU A 88 -0.06 -16.26 -0.59
CA GLU A 88 1.14 -16.19 -1.43
C GLU A 88 0.84 -15.63 -2.83
N ARG A 89 -0.27 -16.05 -3.44
CA ARG A 89 -0.74 -15.48 -4.71
C ARG A 89 -1.02 -13.99 -4.57
N ARG A 90 -1.74 -13.54 -3.54
CA ARG A 90 -2.02 -12.11 -3.29
C ARG A 90 -0.75 -11.30 -3.04
N CYS A 91 0.24 -11.87 -2.35
CA CYS A 91 1.54 -11.24 -2.18
C CYS A 91 2.28 -11.11 -3.51
N SER A 92 2.22 -12.13 -4.38
CA SER A 92 2.82 -12.05 -5.71
C SER A 92 2.16 -10.97 -6.58
N GLU A 93 0.82 -10.91 -6.59
CA GLU A 93 0.04 -9.87 -7.28
C GLU A 93 0.42 -8.47 -6.82
N LEU A 94 0.64 -8.27 -5.52
CA LEU A 94 1.09 -7.00 -4.96
C LEU A 94 2.46 -6.55 -5.51
N LEU A 95 3.36 -7.48 -5.84
CA LEU A 95 4.62 -7.13 -6.50
C LEU A 95 4.41 -6.77 -7.97
N ASP A 96 3.45 -7.41 -8.64
CA ASP A 96 3.13 -7.13 -10.04
C ASP A 96 2.48 -5.74 -10.21
N ASP A 97 1.62 -5.34 -9.27
CA ASP A 97 0.99 -4.00 -9.23
C ASP A 97 2.01 -2.84 -9.15
N LEU A 98 3.24 -3.10 -8.69
CA LEU A 98 4.31 -2.10 -8.61
C LEU A 98 5.11 -1.95 -9.92
N LYS A 99 4.89 -2.85 -10.89
CA LYS A 99 5.60 -2.82 -12.18
C LYS A 99 4.94 -1.88 -13.18
N GLU A 100 3.63 -1.66 -13.05
CA GLU A 100 2.88 -0.62 -13.78
C GLU A 100 3.52 0.76 -13.54
#